data_AF-R7K6G7-F1
#
_entry.id   AF-R7K6G7-F1
#
_cell.length_a   1.000
_cell.length_b   1.000
_cell.length_c   1.000
_cell.angle_alpha   90.00
_cell.angle_beta   90.00
_cell.angle_gamma   90.00
#
_symmetry.space_group_name_H-M   'P 1'
#
loop_
_entity.id
_entity.type
_entity.pdbx_description
1 polymer ?
#
loop_
_entity_poly.entity_id
_entity_poly.type
_entity_poly.pdbx_seq_one_letter_code
_entity_poly.pdbx_strand_id
1 'polypeptide(L)'
;MQEKDFVSYEYRTKTVKSKDMTKATDMYEAFGWEVTSAAHTAVDNTTLSLKRDRKQKHKQELSRLERQAEEIFGTINNLQRAKTLGASVFSYIFGCIAALLLGGGMSLIMLNQNNFAAFVGGIALGIAGIALCCVNYFIYKKMVEKKTGELLPIIDDNEEKLANILEKGNDLLKADLI
;
A
#
# COMPACT_ATOMS: atom_id res chain seq x y z
N MET A 1 42.01 -1.52 -30.71
CA MET A 1 41.48 -2.08 -29.46
C MET A 1 40.80 -0.95 -28.73
N GLN A 2 39.47 -0.92 -28.71
CA GLN A 2 38.72 0.10 -27.98
C GLN A 2 38.97 -0.11 -26.49
N GLU A 3 39.56 0.89 -25.83
CA GLU A 3 39.70 0.94 -24.37
C GLU A 3 38.30 0.83 -23.77
N LYS A 4 37.96 -0.34 -23.23
CA LYS A 4 36.77 -0.50 -22.41
C LYS A 4 37.06 0.21 -21.11
N ASP A 5 36.55 1.43 -20.99
CA ASP A 5 36.61 2.24 -19.78
C ASP A 5 36.07 1.38 -18.62
N PHE A 6 36.95 0.99 -17.70
CA PHE A 6 36.60 0.06 -16.62
C PHE A 6 35.75 0.82 -15.60
N VAL A 7 34.44 0.68 -15.73
CA VAL A 7 33.46 1.21 -14.78
C VAL A 7 33.28 0.22 -13.63
N SER A 8 33.59 0.67 -12.42
CA SER A 8 33.30 -0.08 -11.18
C SER A 8 31.84 0.19 -10.81
N TYR A 9 31.06 -0.87 -10.58
CA TYR A 9 29.63 -0.76 -10.30
C TYR A 9 29.30 -1.08 -8.85
N GLU A 10 28.37 -0.31 -8.27
CA GLU A 10 27.70 -0.61 -7.02
C GLU A 10 26.45 -1.46 -7.31
N TYR A 11 26.23 -2.51 -6.52
CA TYR A 11 25.05 -3.36 -6.61
C TYR A 11 24.21 -3.20 -5.36
N ARG A 12 22.89 -3.09 -5.53
CA ARG A 12 21.94 -3.03 -4.42
C ARG A 12 20.71 -3.85 -4.74
N THR A 13 20.18 -4.56 -3.74
CA THR A 13 18.92 -5.28 -3.86
C THR A 13 17.86 -4.58 -3.01
N LYS A 14 16.67 -4.39 -3.57
CA LYS A 14 15.52 -3.77 -2.88
C LYS A 14 14.26 -4.56 -3.16
N THR A 15 13.52 -4.87 -2.10
CA THR A 15 12.22 -5.56 -2.19
C THR A 15 11.11 -4.51 -2.24
N VAL A 16 10.34 -4.51 -3.31
CA VAL A 16 9.17 -3.63 -3.51
C VAL A 16 7.93 -4.46 -3.81
N LYS A 17 6.75 -3.91 -3.53
CA LYS A 17 5.50 -4.56 -3.92
C LYS A 17 5.35 -4.54 -5.44
N SER A 18 4.71 -5.56 -5.99
CA SER A 18 4.57 -5.71 -7.44
C SER A 18 3.73 -4.57 -8.07
N LYS A 19 2.77 -4.03 -7.32
CA LYS A 19 1.97 -2.86 -7.72
C LYS A 19 2.78 -1.56 -7.85
N ASP A 20 3.83 -1.46 -7.05
CA ASP A 20 4.67 -0.27 -6.93
C ASP A 20 5.97 -0.41 -7.76
N MET A 21 6.14 -1.54 -8.47
CA MET A 21 7.36 -1.89 -9.20
C MET A 21 7.75 -0.83 -10.23
N THR A 22 6.82 -0.40 -11.07
CA THR A 22 7.09 0.61 -12.12
C THR A 22 7.49 1.95 -11.50
N LYS A 23 6.74 2.43 -10.51
CA LYS A 23 7.05 3.69 -9.81
C LYS A 23 8.41 3.62 -9.10
N ALA A 24 8.76 2.47 -8.52
CA ALA A 24 10.05 2.26 -7.89
C ALA A 24 11.19 2.23 -8.91
N THR A 25 11.01 1.58 -10.06
CA THR A 25 12.00 1.58 -11.15
C THR A 25 12.28 3.01 -11.63
N ASP A 26 11.25 3.79 -11.93
CA ASP A 26 11.40 5.19 -12.40
C ASP A 26 12.11 6.05 -11.34
N MET A 27 11.76 5.85 -10.06
CA MET A 27 12.39 6.53 -8.93
C MET A 27 13.89 6.24 -8.86
N TYR A 28 14.28 4.98 -9.00
CA TYR A 28 15.68 4.56 -8.94
C TYR A 28 16.48 4.98 -10.19
N GLU A 29 15.85 4.98 -11.37
CA GLU A 29 16.45 5.47 -12.62
C GLU A 29 16.78 6.97 -12.55
N ALA A 30 15.92 7.79 -11.94
CA ALA A 30 16.16 9.22 -11.70
C ALA A 30 17.39 9.52 -10.81
N PHE A 31 17.90 8.51 -10.09
CA PHE A 31 19.14 8.59 -9.30
C PHE A 31 20.31 7.79 -9.92
N GLY A 32 20.16 7.37 -11.18
CA GLY A 32 21.23 6.72 -11.96
C GLY A 32 21.42 5.23 -11.68
N TRP A 33 20.42 4.57 -11.10
CA TRP A 33 20.42 3.13 -10.92
C TRP A 33 19.74 2.44 -12.10
N GLU A 34 20.44 1.51 -12.75
CA GLU A 34 19.88 0.64 -13.79
C GLU A 34 19.36 -0.66 -13.17
N VAL A 35 18.13 -1.03 -13.49
CA VAL A 35 17.54 -2.31 -13.06
C VAL A 35 18.09 -3.43 -13.94
N THR A 36 18.96 -4.28 -13.38
CA THR A 36 19.58 -5.41 -14.10
C THR A 36 18.68 -6.64 -14.10
N SER A 37 17.93 -6.87 -13.02
CA SER A 37 16.96 -7.97 -12.95
C SER A 37 15.86 -7.69 -11.93
N ALA A 38 14.63 -8.07 -12.28
CA ALA A 38 13.50 -8.12 -11.38
C ALA A 38 13.14 -9.59 -11.16
N ALA A 39 13.26 -10.07 -9.92
CA ALA A 39 12.89 -11.43 -9.56
C ALA A 39 11.65 -11.40 -8.65
N HIS A 40 10.60 -12.12 -9.02
CA HIS A 40 9.44 -12.33 -8.17
C HIS A 40 9.78 -13.37 -7.10
N THR A 41 9.88 -12.95 -5.85
CA THR A 41 10.33 -13.81 -4.74
C THR A 41 9.18 -14.38 -3.92
N ALA A 42 8.01 -13.72 -3.87
CA ALA A 42 6.81 -14.22 -3.18
C ALA A 42 5.54 -13.52 -3.68
N VAL A 43 4.36 -14.05 -3.31
CA VAL A 43 3.04 -13.47 -3.62
C VAL A 43 3.04 -11.98 -3.23
N ASP A 44 3.00 -11.11 -4.24
CA ASP A 44 2.99 -9.64 -4.18
C ASP A 44 4.36 -8.93 -3.97
N ASN A 45 5.48 -9.63 -3.76
CA ASN A 45 6.80 -9.01 -3.55
C ASN A 45 7.77 -9.29 -4.70
N THR A 46 8.40 -8.23 -5.21
CA THR A 46 9.42 -8.28 -6.27
C THR A 46 10.73 -7.70 -5.75
N THR A 47 11.81 -8.46 -5.85
CA THR A 47 13.16 -8.00 -5.55
C THR A 47 13.80 -7.44 -6.82
N LEU A 48 14.11 -6.14 -6.80
CA LEU A 48 14.85 -5.45 -7.84
C LEU A 48 16.34 -5.50 -7.52
N SER A 49 17.15 -5.95 -8.48
CA SER A 49 18.61 -5.85 -8.44
C SER A 49 19.02 -4.64 -9.26
N LEU A 50 19.62 -3.66 -8.59
CA LEU A 50 20.00 -2.38 -9.14
C LEU A 50 21.52 -2.27 -9.25
N LYS A 51 21.98 -1.59 -10.29
CA LYS A 51 23.39 -1.37 -10.61
C LYS A 51 23.63 0.11 -10.88
N ARG A 52 24.66 0.73 -10.27
CA ARG A 52 25.03 2.15 -10.48
C ARG A 52 26.53 2.32 -10.64
N ASP A 53 26.97 3.29 -11.45
CA ASP A 53 28.38 3.65 -11.60
C ASP A 53 28.96 4.25 -10.29
N ARG A 54 30.14 3.80 -9.89
CA ARG A 54 30.85 4.24 -8.68
C ARG A 54 31.50 5.63 -8.81
N LYS A 55 31.71 6.16 -10.03
CA LYS A 55 32.42 7.43 -10.30
C LYS A 55 31.53 8.71 -10.26
N GLN A 56 30.42 8.72 -9.54
CA GLN A 56 29.58 9.93 -9.41
C GLN A 56 30.19 10.97 -8.45
N LYS A 57 30.40 12.22 -8.89
CA LYS A 57 31.04 13.28 -8.07
C LYS A 57 30.17 13.76 -6.91
N HIS A 58 28.85 13.86 -7.10
CA HIS A 58 27.88 14.35 -6.09
C HIS A 58 27.21 13.24 -5.26
N LYS A 59 27.93 12.14 -5.00
CA LYS A 59 27.40 10.93 -4.32
C LYS A 59 26.68 11.22 -2.99
N GLN A 60 27.18 12.16 -2.20
CA GLN A 60 26.59 12.49 -0.90
C GLN A 60 25.21 13.15 -1.03
N GLU A 61 25.04 14.06 -1.99
CA GLU A 61 23.79 14.78 -2.23
C GLU A 61 22.74 13.87 -2.88
N LEU A 62 23.15 13.07 -3.87
CA LEU A 62 22.31 12.05 -4.50
C LEU A 62 21.84 11.01 -3.47
N SER A 63 22.73 10.54 -2.58
CA SER A 63 22.35 9.60 -1.52
C SER A 63 21.39 10.21 -0.50
N ARG A 64 21.50 11.51 -0.23
CA ARG A 64 20.57 12.24 0.63
C ARG A 64 19.18 12.38 -0.03
N LEU A 65 19.13 12.77 -1.30
CA LEU A 65 17.88 12.89 -2.05
C LEU A 65 17.21 11.54 -2.26
N GLU A 66 17.98 10.49 -2.56
CA GLU A 66 17.50 9.11 -2.65
C GLU A 66 16.83 8.68 -1.33
N ARG A 67 17.46 8.98 -0.19
CA ARG A 67 16.88 8.63 1.13
C ARG A 67 15.60 9.42 1.41
N GLN A 68 15.54 10.69 1.04
CA GLN A 68 14.32 11.51 1.16
C GLN A 68 13.20 11.00 0.25
N ALA A 69 13.53 10.59 -0.98
CA ALA A 69 12.58 9.97 -1.91
C ALA A 69 12.05 8.63 -1.37
N GLU A 70 12.94 7.76 -0.84
CA GLU A 70 12.53 6.48 -0.22
C GLU A 70 11.59 6.71 0.99
N GLU A 71 11.83 7.74 1.80
CA GLU A 71 10.99 8.10 2.95
C GLU A 71 9.60 8.59 2.51
N ILE A 72 9.54 9.48 1.51
CA ILE A 72 8.27 9.99 0.97
C ILE A 72 7.49 8.87 0.28
N PHE A 73 8.17 8.02 -0.50
CA PHE A 73 7.57 6.84 -1.13
C PHE A 73 7.00 5.86 -0.10
N GLY A 74 7.73 5.60 0.98
CA GLY A 74 7.23 4.81 2.12
C GLY A 74 6.00 5.45 2.76
N THR A 75 6.00 6.78 2.90
CA THR A 75 4.88 7.56 3.43
C THR A 75 3.65 7.47 2.53
N ILE A 76 3.81 7.57 1.21
CA ILE A 76 2.72 7.39 0.23
C ILE A 76 2.10 6.00 0.35
N ASN A 77 2.90 4.93 0.43
CA ASN A 77 2.38 3.57 0.59
C ASN A 77 1.62 3.39 1.92
N ASN A 78 2.12 4.00 3.00
CA ASN A 78 1.43 4.00 4.29
C ASN A 78 0.10 4.77 4.24
N LEU A 79 0.05 5.93 3.57
CA LEU A 79 -1.17 6.71 3.38
C LEU A 79 -2.20 5.96 2.51
N GLN A 80 -1.75 5.32 1.43
CA GLN A 80 -2.60 4.48 0.59
C GLN A 80 -3.18 3.29 1.34
N ARG A 81 -2.41 2.67 2.26
CA ARG A 81 -2.94 1.64 3.17
C ARG A 81 -3.91 2.24 4.19
N ALA A 82 -3.59 3.39 4.78
CA ALA A 82 -4.44 4.04 5.78
C ALA A 82 -5.85 4.39 5.25
N LYS A 83 -5.98 4.66 3.94
CA LYS A 83 -7.26 4.88 3.24
C LYS A 83 -8.27 3.76 3.44
N THR A 84 -7.82 2.51 3.45
CA THR A 84 -8.71 1.34 3.56
C THR A 84 -8.69 0.70 4.94
N LEU A 85 -7.59 0.81 5.69
CA LEU A 85 -7.43 0.17 7.00
C LEU A 85 -8.50 0.56 8.01
N GLY A 86 -8.80 1.86 8.15
CA GLY A 86 -9.78 2.32 9.14
C GLY A 86 -11.19 1.78 8.87
N ALA A 87 -11.59 1.75 7.60
CA ALA A 87 -12.89 1.23 7.20
C ALA A 87 -12.95 -0.30 7.32
N SER A 88 -11.87 -1.00 6.99
CA SER A 88 -11.81 -2.46 7.12
C SER A 88 -11.90 -2.92 8.57
N VAL A 89 -11.21 -2.26 9.50
CA VAL A 89 -11.29 -2.58 10.95
C VAL A 89 -12.72 -2.41 11.46
N PHE A 90 -13.39 -1.30 11.11
CA PHE A 90 -14.79 -1.09 11.48
C PHE A 90 -15.70 -2.17 10.90
N SER A 91 -15.52 -2.51 9.61
CA SER A 91 -16.30 -3.56 8.95
C SER A 91 -16.10 -4.93 9.60
N TYR A 92 -14.90 -5.26 10.07
CA TYR A 92 -14.64 -6.53 10.76
C TYR A 92 -15.32 -6.59 12.12
N ILE A 93 -15.24 -5.55 12.94
CA ILE A 93 -15.90 -5.51 14.26
C ILE A 93 -17.41 -5.64 14.09
N PHE A 94 -17.99 -4.86 13.16
CA PHE A 94 -19.41 -4.88 12.89
C PHE A 94 -19.86 -6.23 12.30
N GLY A 95 -19.05 -6.81 11.42
CA GLY A 95 -19.26 -8.15 10.87
C GLY A 95 -19.25 -9.24 11.94
N CYS A 96 -18.32 -9.19 12.90
CA CYS A 96 -18.29 -10.12 14.03
C CYS A 96 -19.56 -10.03 14.89
N ILE A 97 -20.03 -8.82 15.18
CA ILE A 97 -21.27 -8.62 15.95
C ILE A 97 -22.47 -9.19 15.19
N ALA A 98 -22.58 -8.92 13.89
CA ALA A 98 -23.66 -9.45 13.06
C ALA A 98 -23.62 -10.99 12.97
N ALA A 99 -22.43 -11.57 12.82
CA ALA A 99 -22.24 -13.02 12.80
C ALA A 99 -22.61 -13.68 14.13
N LEU A 100 -22.26 -13.05 15.27
CA LEU A 100 -22.64 -13.53 16.60
C LEU A 100 -24.16 -13.47 16.82
N LEU A 101 -24.83 -12.41 16.36
CA LEU A 101 -26.29 -12.31 16.44
C LEU A 101 -26.98 -13.37 15.58
N LEU A 102 -26.49 -13.60 14.36
CA LEU A 102 -27.04 -14.62 13.47
C LEU A 102 -26.81 -16.04 14.02
N GLY A 103 -25.60 -16.34 14.47
CA GLY A 103 -25.27 -17.63 15.13
C GLY A 103 -26.02 -17.83 16.45
N GLY A 104 -26.24 -16.75 17.21
CA GLY A 104 -27.04 -16.75 18.42
C GLY A 104 -28.52 -17.04 18.14
N GLY A 105 -29.09 -16.44 17.09
CA GLY A 105 -30.45 -16.72 16.64
C GLY A 105 -30.65 -18.20 16.27
N MET A 106 -29.71 -18.79 15.54
CA MET A 106 -29.76 -20.21 15.17
C MET A 106 -29.60 -21.15 16.38
N SER A 107 -28.69 -20.82 17.29
CA SER A 107 -28.48 -21.60 18.52
C SER A 107 -29.70 -21.56 19.44
N LEU A 108 -30.39 -20.41 19.53
CA LEU A 108 -31.58 -20.24 20.37
C LEU A 108 -32.75 -21.10 19.88
N ILE A 109 -32.91 -21.24 18.56
CA ILE A 109 -33.93 -22.10 17.94
C ILE A 109 -33.62 -23.59 18.22
N MET A 110 -32.36 -24.01 18.07
CA MET A 110 -31.99 -25.42 18.27
C MET A 110 -32.05 -25.87 19.73
N LEU A 111 -31.73 -25.00 20.69
CA LEU A 111 -31.73 -25.36 22.12
C LEU A 111 -33.13 -25.41 22.76
N ASN A 112 -34.12 -24.75 22.16
CA ASN A 112 -35.47 -24.62 22.74
C ASN A 112 -36.57 -25.07 21.77
N GLN A 113 -36.46 -26.29 21.23
CA GLN A 113 -37.37 -26.83 20.21
C GLN A 113 -38.86 -26.82 20.58
N ASN A 114 -39.22 -26.89 21.87
CA ASN A 114 -40.62 -26.92 22.33
C ASN A 114 -41.18 -25.54 22.75
N ASN A 115 -40.40 -24.47 22.63
CA ASN A 115 -40.84 -23.14 23.05
C ASN A 115 -41.11 -22.24 21.83
N PHE A 116 -42.40 -21.97 21.57
CA PHE A 116 -42.85 -21.11 20.48
C PHE A 116 -42.23 -19.70 20.54
N ALA A 117 -41.99 -19.17 21.75
CA ALA A 117 -41.36 -17.85 21.91
C ALA A 117 -39.88 -17.84 21.47
N ALA A 118 -39.15 -18.94 21.68
CA ALA A 118 -37.75 -19.07 21.26
C ALA A 118 -37.62 -19.19 19.73
N PHE A 119 -38.58 -19.83 19.08
CA PHE A 119 -38.66 -19.92 17.62
C PHE A 119 -38.86 -18.54 16.97
N VAL A 120 -39.86 -17.78 17.44
CA VAL A 120 -40.13 -16.41 16.96
C VAL A 120 -38.97 -15.48 17.28
N GLY A 121 -38.40 -15.57 18.49
CA GLY A 121 -37.25 -14.78 18.91
C GLY A 121 -36.01 -15.02 18.06
N GLY A 122 -35.72 -16.27 17.70
CA GLY A 122 -34.59 -16.62 16.84
C GLY A 122 -34.74 -16.13 15.40
N ILE A 123 -35.95 -16.18 14.82
CA ILE A 123 -36.23 -15.61 13.49
C ILE A 123 -36.07 -14.10 13.50
N ALA A 124 -36.58 -13.42 14.54
CA ALA A 124 -36.42 -11.97 14.69
C ALA A 124 -34.93 -11.57 14.82
N LEU A 125 -34.15 -12.35 15.59
CA LEU A 125 -32.69 -12.16 15.71
C LEU A 125 -31.96 -12.39 14.39
N GLY A 126 -32.36 -13.41 13.62
CA GLY A 126 -31.81 -13.68 12.29
C GLY A 126 -32.07 -12.54 11.30
N ILE A 127 -33.31 -12.03 11.27
CA ILE A 127 -33.68 -10.87 10.42
C ILE A 127 -32.88 -9.63 10.85
N ALA A 128 -32.73 -9.39 12.15
CA ALA A 128 -31.91 -8.29 12.66
C ALA A 128 -30.43 -8.42 12.27
N GLY A 129 -29.86 -9.63 12.33
CA GLY A 129 -28.49 -9.90 11.89
C GLY A 129 -28.28 -9.64 10.39
N ILE A 130 -29.23 -10.07 9.56
CA ILE A 130 -29.20 -9.80 8.11
C ILE A 130 -29.31 -8.30 7.82
N ALA A 131 -30.23 -7.60 8.50
CA ALA A 131 -30.38 -6.15 8.35
C ALA A 131 -29.10 -5.40 8.74
N LEU A 132 -28.43 -5.82 9.83
CA LEU A 132 -27.14 -5.30 10.24
C LEU A 132 -26.07 -5.51 9.15
N CYS A 133 -25.98 -6.70 8.56
CA CYS A 133 -25.07 -6.96 7.45
C CYS A 133 -25.29 -6.02 6.26
N CYS A 134 -26.55 -5.76 5.88
CA CYS A 134 -26.87 -4.83 4.80
C CYS A 134 -26.46 -3.38 5.12
N VAL A 135 -26.73 -2.93 6.35
CA VAL A 135 -26.37 -1.58 6.81
C VAL A 135 -24.84 -1.41 6.90
N ASN A 136 -24.11 -2.44 7.31
CA ASN A 136 -22.65 -2.41 7.41
C ASN A 136 -22.00 -2.06 6.07
N TYR A 137 -22.45 -2.68 4.98
CA TYR A 137 -21.91 -2.41 3.65
C TYR A 137 -22.07 -0.94 3.24
N PHE A 138 -23.23 -0.35 3.54
CA PHE A 138 -23.48 1.06 3.24
C PHE A 138 -22.64 2.01 4.09
N ILE A 139 -22.50 1.73 5.39
CA ILE A 139 -21.65 2.52 6.30
C ILE A 139 -20.18 2.41 5.87
N TYR A 140 -19.70 1.21 5.54
CA TYR A 140 -18.36 0.98 5.03
C TYR A 140 -18.09 1.84 3.80
N LYS A 141 -18.98 1.80 2.80
CA LYS A 141 -18.81 2.57 1.56
C LYS A 141 -18.68 4.08 1.84
N LYS A 142 -19.58 4.65 2.64
CA LYS A 142 -19.52 6.07 3.01
C LYS A 142 -18.27 6.43 3.82
N MET A 143 -17.83 5.55 4.71
CA MET A 143 -16.63 5.78 5.52
C MET A 143 -15.37 5.74 4.67
N VAL A 144 -15.28 4.78 3.73
CA VAL A 144 -14.20 4.71 2.75
C VAL A 144 -14.18 5.96 1.89
N GLU A 145 -15.32 6.38 1.32
CA GLU A 145 -15.38 7.58 0.47
C GLU A 145 -14.90 8.84 1.21
N LYS A 146 -15.33 9.03 2.47
CA LYS A 146 -14.90 10.19 3.27
C LYS A 146 -13.40 10.16 3.58
N LYS A 147 -12.89 9.03 4.08
CA LYS A 147 -11.45 8.83 4.36
C LYS A 147 -10.62 8.96 3.09
N THR A 148 -11.15 8.49 1.96
CA THR A 148 -10.52 8.60 0.65
C THR A 148 -10.42 10.04 0.20
N GLY A 149 -11.49 10.83 0.33
CA GLY A 149 -11.50 12.24 -0.04
C GLY A 149 -10.56 13.11 0.80
N GLU A 150 -10.32 12.76 2.07
CA GLU A 150 -9.38 13.46 2.94
C GLU A 150 -7.92 13.08 2.67
N LEU A 151 -7.66 11.79 2.40
CA LEU A 151 -6.29 11.30 2.20
C LEU A 151 -5.79 11.47 0.76
N LEU A 152 -6.67 11.53 -0.24
CA LEU A 152 -6.31 11.81 -1.64
C LEU A 152 -5.48 13.08 -1.80
N PRO A 153 -5.91 14.28 -1.33
CA PRO A 153 -5.12 15.49 -1.51
C PRO A 153 -3.77 15.44 -0.78
N ILE A 154 -3.70 14.71 0.35
CA ILE A 154 -2.44 14.51 1.07
C ILE A 154 -1.51 13.58 0.28
N ILE A 155 -2.04 12.52 -0.33
CA ILE A 155 -1.26 11.64 -1.20
C ILE A 155 -0.76 12.42 -2.42
N ASP A 156 -1.62 13.22 -3.06
CA ASP A 156 -1.26 14.02 -4.23
C ASP A 156 -0.13 15.02 -3.91
N ASP A 157 -0.20 15.73 -2.77
CA ASP A 157 0.87 16.64 -2.31
C ASP A 157 2.20 15.89 -2.04
N ASN A 158 2.14 14.66 -1.52
CA ASN A 158 3.34 13.83 -1.35
C ASN A 158 3.89 13.30 -2.67
N GLU A 159 3.03 12.98 -3.65
CA GLU A 159 3.46 12.59 -4.99
C GLU A 159 4.13 13.76 -5.72
N GLU A 160 3.61 14.99 -5.56
CA GLU A 160 4.22 16.20 -6.11
C GLU A 160 5.58 16.51 -5.45
N LYS A 161 5.69 16.35 -4.13
CA LYS A 161 6.99 16.46 -3.42
C LYS A 161 7.99 15.42 -3.89
N LEU A 162 7.56 14.19 -4.11
CA LEU A 162 8.41 13.13 -4.66
C LEU A 162 8.90 13.52 -6.06
N ALA A 163 8.03 13.98 -6.94
CA ALA A 163 8.39 14.42 -8.29
C ALA A 163 9.45 15.53 -8.28
N ASN A 164 9.27 16.55 -7.43
CA ASN A 164 10.25 17.63 -7.26
C ASN A 164 11.63 17.15 -6.79
N ILE A 165 11.69 16.09 -5.97
CA ILE A 165 12.96 15.51 -5.52
C ILE A 165 13.62 14.70 -6.64
N LEU A 166 12.82 13.99 -7.44
CA LEU A 166 13.32 13.24 -8.60
C LEU A 166 13.87 14.15 -9.68
N GLU A 167 13.21 15.27 -9.96
CA GLU A 167 13.69 16.28 -10.91
C GLU A 167 15.03 16.86 -10.45
N LYS A 168 15.14 17.25 -9.17
CA LYS A 168 16.42 17.70 -8.58
C LYS A 168 17.51 16.64 -8.67
N GLY A 169 17.18 15.37 -8.43
CA GLY A 169 18.12 14.25 -8.56
C GLY A 169 18.62 14.08 -10.00
N ASN A 170 17.71 14.14 -10.98
CA ASN A 170 18.02 14.02 -12.39
C ASN A 170 18.82 15.22 -12.92
N ASP A 171 18.50 16.44 -12.47
CA ASP A 171 19.25 17.64 -12.83
C ASP A 171 20.69 17.60 -12.32
N LEU A 172 20.90 17.11 -11.09
CA LEU A 172 22.25 16.89 -10.55
C LEU A 172 23.02 15.83 -11.35
N LEU A 173 22.33 14.81 -11.86
CA LEU A 173 22.93 13.80 -12.72
C LEU A 173 23.32 14.35 -14.09
N LYS A 174 22.45 15.17 -14.71
CA LYS A 174 22.73 15.81 -16.00
C LYS A 174 23.82 16.86 -15.89
N ALA A 175 23.88 17.61 -14.80
CA ALA A 175 24.92 18.60 -14.54
C ALA A 175 26.31 17.95 -14.38
N ASP A 176 26.39 16.67 -14.02
CA ASP A 176 27.65 15.91 -13.96
C ASP A 176 28.10 15.39 -15.33
N LEU A 177 27.19 15.34 -16.32
CA LEU A 177 27.42 14.82 -17.67
C LEU A 177 27.93 15.89 -18.67
N ILE A 178 27.89 17.17 -18.30
CA ILE A 178 28.38 18.34 -19.05
C ILE A 178 29.74 18.78 -18.50
#